data_AF-A0A8J5IA48-F1
#
_entry.id   AF-A0A8J5IA48-F1
#
_cell.length_a   1.000
_cell.length_b   1.000
_cell.length_c   1.000
_cell.angle_alpha   90.00
_cell.angle_beta   90.00
_cell.angle_gamma   90.00
#
_symmetry.space_group_name_H-M   'P 1'
#
loop_
_entity.id
_entity.type
_entity.pdbx_description
1 polymer ?
#
loop_
_entity_poly.entity_id
_entity_poly.type
_entity_poly.pdbx_seq_one_letter_code
_entity_poly.pdbx_strand_id
1 'polypeptide(L)' 'MPRVSHGQHLQSVLLMLNERDNSRRQELQEYPRVLEENESTTLQCPIYDSFVVDGGADAIVRLTNFTPREVN' A
#
# COMPACT_ATOMS: atom_id res chain seq x y z
N MET A 1 -14.96 -14.27 -31.73
CA MET A 1 -14.52 -14.10 -30.32
C MET A 1 -15.40 -14.98 -29.45
N PRO A 2 -14.86 -16.01 -28.77
CA PRO A 2 -15.66 -16.83 -27.87
C PRO A 2 -16.05 -15.98 -26.66
N ARG A 3 -17.35 -15.89 -26.37
CA ARG A 3 -17.85 -15.24 -25.16
C ARG A 3 -17.53 -16.16 -23.99
N VAL A 4 -16.53 -15.80 -23.19
CA VAL A 4 -16.27 -16.46 -21.90
C VAL A 4 -17.54 -16.34 -21.08
N SER A 5 -18.05 -17.47 -20.56
CA SER A 5 -19.28 -17.42 -19.78
C SER A 5 -19.02 -16.60 -18.50
N HIS A 6 -20.04 -15.88 -18.02
CA HIS A 6 -19.91 -15.07 -16.82
C HIS A 6 -19.39 -15.90 -15.61
N GLY A 7 -19.80 -17.17 -15.52
CA GLY A 7 -19.30 -18.10 -14.50
C GLY A 7 -17.81 -18.44 -14.64
N GLN A 8 -17.32 -18.64 -15.86
CA GLN A 8 -15.88 -18.88 -16.12
C GLN A 8 -15.04 -17.65 -15.76
N HIS A 9 -15.54 -16.46 -16.09
CA HIS A 9 -14.87 -15.21 -15.72
C HIS A 9 -14.80 -15.04 -14.21
N LEU A 10 -15.90 -15.22 -13.49
CA LEU A 10 -15.94 -15.15 -12.03
C LEU A 10 -14.98 -16.15 -11.38
N GLN A 11 -14.97 -17.39 -11.87
CA GLN A 11 -14.07 -18.43 -11.35
C GLN A 11 -12.59 -18.07 -11.57
N SER A 12 -12.26 -17.52 -12.74
CA SER A 12 -10.91 -17.03 -13.04
C SER A 12 -10.49 -15.88 -12.12
N VAL A 13 -11.38 -14.92 -11.85
CA VAL A 13 -11.10 -13.80 -10.95
C VAL A 13 -10.90 -14.28 -9.52
N LEU A 14 -11.75 -15.19 -9.03
CA LEU A 14 -11.62 -15.74 -7.67
C LEU A 14 -10.30 -16.51 -7.49
N LEU A 15 -9.86 -17.24 -8.51
CA LEU A 15 -8.59 -17.96 -8.48
C LEU A 15 -7.40 -16.98 -8.38
N MET A 16 -7.38 -15.93 -9.20
CA MET A 16 -6.34 -14.90 -9.14
C MET A 16 -6.31 -14.18 -7.78
N LEU A 17 -7.48 -13.88 -7.20
CA LEU A 17 -7.56 -13.25 -5.89
C LEU A 17 -7.00 -14.15 -4.78
N ASN A 18 -7.31 -15.45 -4.84
CA ASN A 18 -6.79 -16.42 -3.89
C ASN A 18 -5.27 -16.59 -3.99
N GLU A 19 -4.72 -16.64 -5.20
CA GLU A 19 -3.27 -16.68 -5.41
C GLU A 19 -2.58 -15.45 -4.82
N ARG A 20 -3.13 -14.26 -5.08
CA ARG A 20 -2.59 -13.00 -4.55
C ARG A 20 -2.62 -12.95 -3.01
N ASP A 21 -3.69 -13.45 -2.40
CA ASP A 21 -3.79 -13.51 -0.93
C ASP A 21 -2.73 -14.44 -0.34
N ASN A 22 -2.51 -15.60 -0.98
CA ASN A 22 -1.46 -16.53 -0.56
C ASN A 22 -0.06 -15.92 -0.68
N SER A 23 0.25 -15.27 -1.80
CA SER A 23 1.54 -14.57 -1.97
C SER A 23 1.75 -13.48 -0.93
N ARG A 24 0.73 -12.67 -0.64
CA ARG A 24 0.81 -11.62 0.39
C ARG A 24 1.05 -12.22 1.78
N ARG A 25 0.40 -13.34 2.11
CA ARG A 25 0.63 -14.02 3.41
C ARG A 25 2.05 -14.56 3.54
N GLN A 26 2.62 -15.08 2.46
CA GLN A 26 4.00 -15.55 2.44
C GLN A 26 4.98 -14.38 2.61
N GLU A 27 4.79 -13.29 1.88
CA GLU A 27 5.59 -12.07 2.01
C GLU A 27 5.53 -11.51 3.45
N LEU A 28 4.34 -11.48 4.07
CA LEU A 28 4.17 -11.05 5.46
C LEU A 28 4.79 -11.99 6.48
N GLN A 29 4.98 -13.27 6.14
CA GLN A 29 5.70 -14.21 7.00
C GLN A 29 7.22 -14.02 6.91
N GLU A 30 7.71 -13.64 5.73
CA GLU A 30 9.13 -13.36 5.48
C GLU A 30 9.55 -11.97 5.97
N TYR A 31 8.61 -11.03 6.08
CA TYR A 31 8.89 -9.70 6.62
C TYR A 31 9.29 -9.79 8.10
N PRO A 32 10.47 -9.25 8.48
CA PRO A 32 10.89 -9.23 9.86
C PRO A 32 9.89 -8.41 10.68
N ARG A 33 9.24 -9.05 11.66
CA ARG A 33 8.33 -8.37 12.60
C ARG A 33 9.05 -7.52 13.64
N VAL A 34 10.37 -7.63 13.69
CA VAL A 34 11.22 -6.91 14.63
C VAL A 34 11.84 -5.76 13.86
N LEU A 35 11.32 -4.55 14.07
CA LEU A 35 12.13 -3.35 13.93
C LEU A 35 13.26 -3.51 14.95
N GLU A 36 14.48 -3.80 14.47
CA GLU A 36 15.67 -3.72 15.30
C GLU A 36 15.65 -2.37 16.01
N GLU A 37 15.45 -2.41 17.33
CA GLU A 37 15.25 -1.24 18.22
C GLU A 37 16.50 -0.33 18.29
N ASN A 38 17.52 -0.61 17.46
CA ASN A 38 18.87 -0.06 17.57
C ASN A 38 19.22 1.02 16.54
N GLU A 39 18.31 1.43 15.66
CA GLU A 39 18.54 2.60 14.78
C GLU A 39 17.37 3.60 14.77
N SER A 40 16.73 3.83 15.92
CA SER A 40 15.96 5.06 16.14
C SER A 40 16.91 6.26 16.38
N THR A 41 17.89 6.45 15.50
CA THR A 41 18.28 7.82 15.17
C THR A 41 17.14 8.31 14.32
N THR A 42 16.13 8.92 14.95
CA THR A 42 15.02 9.66 14.34
C THR A 42 15.35 10.01 12.90
N LEU A 43 14.98 9.11 11.98
CA LEU A 43 15.12 9.37 10.56
C LEU A 43 14.14 10.53 10.36
N GLN A 44 14.68 11.74 10.21
CA GLN A 44 13.93 12.90 9.75
C GLN A 44 13.33 12.48 8.43
N CYS A 45 12.13 11.93 8.50
CA CYS A 45 11.36 11.56 7.34
C CYS A 45 10.73 12.88 6.95
N PRO A 46 11.15 13.49 5.83
CA PRO A 46 10.68 14.82 5.46
C PRO A 46 9.15 14.83 5.35
N ILE A 47 8.56 13.68 5.05
CA ILE A 47 7.11 13.44 5.09
C ILE A 47 6.55 13.66 6.49
N TYR A 48 6.95 12.86 7.48
CA TYR A 48 6.42 13.01 8.84
C TYR A 48 6.70 14.39 9.44
N ASP A 49 7.87 14.97 9.18
CA ASP A 49 8.21 16.32 9.63
C ASP A 49 7.25 17.36 9.03
N SER A 50 6.93 17.25 7.73
CA SER A 50 5.99 18.16 7.05
C SER A 50 4.55 17.97 7.54
N PHE A 51 4.13 16.74 7.85
CA PHE A 51 2.79 16.49 8.41
C PHE A 51 2.58 17.20 9.75
N VAL A 52 3.62 17.26 10.58
CA VAL A 52 3.58 17.93 11.89
C VAL A 52 3.59 19.46 11.75
N VAL A 53 4.36 19.99 10.78
CA VAL A 53 4.54 21.43 10.60
C VAL A 53 3.43 22.07 9.75
N ASP A 54 3.07 21.45 8.63
CA ASP A 54 2.18 22.03 7.62
C ASP A 54 0.75 21.46 7.69
N GLY A 55 0.55 20.37 8.45
CA GLY A 55 -0.70 19.60 8.47
C GLY A 55 -0.76 18.55 7.36
N GLY A 56 -1.46 17.45 7.62
CA GLY A 56 -1.36 16.25 6.78
C GLY A 56 -1.83 16.42 5.34
N ALA A 57 -2.85 17.24 5.08
CA ALA A 57 -3.33 17.47 3.72
C ALA A 57 -2.32 18.22 2.85
N ASP A 58 -1.66 19.24 3.41
CA ASP A 58 -0.70 20.08 2.66
C ASP A 58 0.63 19.34 2.45
N ALA A 59 1.06 18.58 3.46
CA ALA A 59 2.24 17.72 3.37
C ALA A 59 2.11 16.65 2.27
N ILE A 60 0.93 16.03 2.12
CA ILE A 60 0.68 15.06 1.04
C ILE A 60 0.79 15.74 -0.32
N VAL A 61 0.13 16.89 -0.52
CA VAL A 61 0.13 17.59 -1.82
C VAL A 61 1.53 18.08 -2.21
N ARG A 62 2.35 18.51 -1.24
CA ARG A 62 3.71 18.98 -1.51
C ARG A 62 4.70 17.84 -1.81
N LEU A 63 4.55 16.71 -1.15
CA LEU A 63 5.54 15.62 -1.19
C LEU A 63 5.16 14.48 -2.13
N THR A 64 3.94 14.50 -2.62
CA THR A 64 3.43 13.53 -3.59
C THR A 64 2.81 14.27 -4.77
N ASN A 65 2.70 13.60 -5.92
CA ASN A 65 1.95 14.15 -7.04
C ASN A 65 0.42 13.99 -6.88
N PHE A 66 -0.06 13.71 -5.65
CA PHE A 66 -1.49 13.58 -5.41
C PHE A 66 -2.15 14.94 -5.33
N THR A 67 -3.24 15.08 -6.06
CA THR A 67 -4.12 16.24 -6.01
C THR A 67 -5.04 16.12 -4.80
N PRO A 68 -5.49 17.24 -4.18
CA PRO A 68 -6.40 17.21 -3.02
C PRO A 68 -7.70 16.41 -3.24
N ARG A 69 -8.11 16.18 -4.49
CA ARG A 69 -9.28 15.36 -4.84
C ARG A 69 -9.04 13.86 -4.67
N GLU A 70 -7.79 13.42 -4.67
CA GLU A 70 -7.41 12.01 -4.51
C GLU A 70 -7.25 11.63 -3.02
N VAL A 71 -7.24 12.63 -2.13
CA VAL A 71 -7.06 12.48 -0.68
C VAL A 71 -8.39 12.62 0.09
N ASN A 72 -9.46 13.07 -0.58
CA ASN A 72 -10.81 13.24 0.01
C ASN A 72 -11.71 12.03 -0.25
#